data_AF-A0A4Z1E1K9-F1
#
_entry.id   AF-A0A4Z1E1K9-F1
#
_cell.length_a   1.000
_cell.length_b   1.000
_cell.length_c   1.000
_cell.angle_alpha   90.00
_cell.angle_beta   90.00
_cell.angle_gamma   90.00
#
_symmetry.space_group_name_H-M   'P 1'
#
loop_
_entity.id
_entity.type
_entity.pdbx_description
1 polymer ?
#
loop_
_entity_poly.entity_id
_entity_poly.type
_entity_poly.pdbx_seq_one_letter_code
_entity_poly.pdbx_strand_id
1 'polypeptide(L)'
;MTGLTIDPEQAIGHADDHDTTATTLHTALDGVPSAVDGGVAAQEVALMITLAVGEAGALADANSVVGGVVRSIARSTTATDESAQEAFQPLVQGLMEP
;
A
#
# COMPACT_ATOMS: atom_id res chain seq x y z
N MET A 1 15.79 -4.65 -23.13
CA MET A 1 15.03 -4.49 -21.89
C MET A 1 14.90 -3.01 -21.62
N THR A 2 13.68 -2.48 -21.63
CA THR A 2 13.40 -1.14 -21.11
C THR A 2 13.42 -1.25 -19.58
N GLY A 3 14.34 -0.54 -18.92
CA GLY A 3 14.37 -0.47 -17.45
C GLY A 3 13.10 0.22 -16.95
N LEU A 4 12.53 -0.28 -15.87
CA LEU A 4 11.46 0.40 -15.15
C LEU A 4 12.12 1.43 -14.23
N THR A 5 12.02 2.73 -14.56
CA THR A 5 12.48 3.79 -13.67
C THR A 5 11.42 3.98 -12.58
N ILE A 6 11.81 3.80 -11.33
CA ILE A 6 10.95 4.04 -10.17
C ILE A 6 11.45 5.30 -9.48
N ASP A 7 10.58 6.31 -9.38
CA ASP A 7 10.80 7.46 -8.51
C ASP A 7 10.45 7.05 -7.06
N PRO A 8 11.41 6.98 -6.13
CA PRO A 8 11.16 6.52 -4.78
C PRO A 8 10.15 7.39 -4.02
N GLU A 9 10.14 8.71 -4.27
CA GLU A 9 9.22 9.63 -3.58
C GLU A 9 7.78 9.41 -4.05
N GLN A 10 7.58 9.29 -5.35
CA GLN A 10 6.26 8.96 -5.91
C GLN A 10 5.77 7.59 -5.46
N ALA A 11 6.67 6.60 -5.39
CA ALA A 11 6.34 5.27 -4.88
C ALA A 11 5.93 5.30 -3.40
N ILE A 12 6.61 6.09 -2.55
CA ILE A 12 6.18 6.27 -1.15
C ILE A 12 4.80 6.94 -1.08
N GLY A 13 4.55 7.97 -1.88
CA GLY A 13 3.23 8.61 -1.95
C GLY A 13 2.12 7.60 -2.30
N HIS A 14 2.33 6.76 -3.31
CA HIS A 14 1.37 5.70 -3.66
C HIS A 14 1.20 4.64 -2.57
N ALA A 15 2.27 4.30 -1.84
CA ALA A 15 2.16 3.41 -0.70
C ALA A 15 1.27 4.01 0.42
N ASP A 16 1.43 5.31 0.69
CA ASP A 16 0.63 6.03 1.68
C ASP A 16 -0.86 6.14 1.25
N ASP A 17 -1.13 6.30 -0.04
CA ASP A 17 -2.49 6.29 -0.60
C ASP A 17 -3.20 4.94 -0.36
N HIS A 18 -2.48 3.83 -0.56
CA HIS A 18 -2.98 2.49 -0.29
C HIS A 18 -3.27 2.27 1.21
N ASP A 19 -2.37 2.70 2.09
CA ASP A 19 -2.56 2.59 3.54
C ASP A 19 -3.75 3.46 4.02
N THR A 20 -3.92 4.65 3.44
CA THR A 20 -5.05 5.55 3.71
C THR A 20 -6.38 4.93 3.26
N THR A 21 -6.38 4.33 2.07
CA THR A 21 -7.55 3.62 1.51
C THR A 21 -7.94 2.45 2.40
N ALA A 22 -6.97 1.61 2.80
CA ALA A 22 -7.19 0.49 3.71
C ALA A 22 -7.79 0.95 5.06
N THR A 23 -7.24 2.01 5.65
CA THR A 23 -7.71 2.59 6.91
C THR A 23 -9.15 3.11 6.80
N THR A 24 -9.46 3.76 5.67
CA THR A 24 -10.81 4.30 5.40
C THR A 24 -11.84 3.18 5.25
N LEU A 25 -11.49 2.11 4.54
CA LEU A 25 -12.34 0.92 4.39
C LEU A 25 -12.59 0.25 5.74
N HIS A 26 -11.55 -0.02 6.54
CA HIS A 26 -11.71 -0.60 7.87
C HIS A 26 -12.61 0.25 8.78
N THR A 27 -12.41 1.57 8.80
CA THR A 27 -13.25 2.49 9.59
C THR A 27 -14.71 2.46 9.14
N ALA A 28 -14.96 2.39 7.83
CA ALA A 28 -16.31 2.29 7.30
C ALA A 28 -17.00 0.96 7.67
N LEU A 29 -16.23 -0.14 7.69
CA LEU A 29 -16.72 -1.47 8.04
C LEU A 29 -17.05 -1.58 9.53
N ASP A 30 -16.24 -0.98 10.40
CA ASP A 30 -16.52 -0.90 11.84
C ASP A 30 -17.83 -0.16 12.15
N GLY A 31 -18.26 0.74 11.26
CA GLY A 31 -19.52 1.47 11.36
C GLY A 31 -20.76 0.70 10.90
N VAL A 32 -20.63 -0.49 10.30
CA VAL A 32 -21.76 -1.27 9.78
C VAL A 32 -22.48 -1.98 10.95
N PRO A 33 -23.76 -1.69 11.20
CA PRO A 33 -24.53 -2.41 12.23
C PRO A 33 -24.66 -3.89 11.87
N SER A 34 -24.46 -4.79 12.84
CA SER A 34 -24.86 -6.19 12.70
C SER A 34 -26.38 -6.27 12.73
N ALA A 35 -27.01 -6.17 11.56
CA ALA A 35 -28.46 -6.27 11.41
C ALA A 35 -28.92 -7.71 11.71
N VAL A 36 -29.07 -8.10 12.98
CA VAL A 36 -29.53 -9.45 13.36
C VAL A 36 -30.56 -9.39 14.50
N ASP A 37 -31.59 -8.55 14.37
CA ASP A 37 -32.67 -8.47 15.39
C ASP A 37 -34.10 -8.53 14.83
N GLY A 38 -34.28 -8.85 13.53
CA GLY A 38 -35.54 -8.60 12.81
C GLY A 38 -36.17 -9.75 12.01
N GLY A 39 -36.25 -10.97 12.54
CA GLY A 39 -37.01 -12.06 11.90
C GLY A 39 -36.48 -12.54 10.53
N VAL A 40 -37.11 -13.56 9.94
CA VAL A 40 -36.54 -14.35 8.81
C VAL A 40 -36.12 -13.51 7.58
N ALA A 41 -36.83 -12.43 7.26
CA ALA A 41 -36.43 -11.50 6.19
C ALA A 41 -35.19 -10.65 6.54
N ALA A 42 -34.93 -10.39 7.82
CA ALA A 42 -33.68 -9.76 8.26
C ALA A 42 -32.49 -10.73 8.18
N GLN A 43 -32.70 -12.06 8.24
CA GLN A 43 -31.60 -13.04 8.17
C GLN A 43 -30.92 -13.07 6.79
N GLU A 44 -31.69 -13.00 5.71
CA GLU A 44 -31.16 -12.95 4.34
C GLU A 44 -30.43 -11.63 4.08
N VAL A 45 -30.99 -10.51 4.56
CA VAL A 45 -30.35 -9.18 4.50
C VAL A 45 -29.09 -9.15 5.35
N ALA A 46 -29.11 -9.74 6.56
CA ALA A 46 -27.96 -9.87 7.43
C ALA A 46 -26.82 -10.63 6.74
N LEU A 47 -27.15 -11.76 6.11
CA LEU A 47 -26.18 -12.57 5.39
C LEU A 47 -25.53 -11.79 4.23
N MET A 48 -26.32 -11.06 3.44
CA MET A 48 -25.78 -10.22 2.38
C MET A 48 -24.87 -9.11 2.91
N ILE A 49 -25.25 -8.46 4.02
CA ILE A 49 -24.41 -7.45 4.68
C ILE A 49 -23.10 -8.08 5.17
N THR A 50 -23.15 -9.25 5.82
CA THR A 50 -21.95 -9.96 6.28
C THR A 50 -21.01 -10.33 5.13
N LEU A 51 -21.54 -10.82 4.01
CA LEU A 51 -20.73 -11.15 2.83
C LEU A 51 -20.08 -9.90 2.23
N ALA A 52 -20.85 -8.81 2.07
CA ALA A 52 -20.33 -7.55 1.55
C ALA A 52 -19.26 -6.94 2.47
N VAL A 53 -19.46 -6.99 3.79
CA VAL A 53 -18.46 -6.55 4.79
C VAL A 53 -17.21 -7.43 4.72
N GLY A 54 -17.36 -8.75 4.57
CA GLY A 54 -16.22 -9.67 4.43
C GLY A 54 -15.39 -9.41 3.18
N GLU A 55 -16.03 -9.20 2.03
CA GLU A 55 -15.34 -8.86 0.78
C GLU A 55 -14.63 -7.51 0.86
N ALA A 56 -15.29 -6.51 1.46
CA ALA A 56 -14.69 -5.20 1.67
C ALA A 56 -13.50 -5.24 2.66
N GLY A 57 -13.57 -6.08 3.69
CA GLY A 57 -12.44 -6.33 4.59
C GLY A 57 -11.24 -6.92 3.86
N ALA A 58 -11.47 -7.92 3.00
CA ALA A 58 -10.42 -8.49 2.17
C ALA A 58 -9.79 -7.46 1.22
N LEU A 59 -10.57 -6.52 0.70
CA LEU A 59 -10.07 -5.42 -0.13
C LEU A 59 -9.22 -4.42 0.67
N ALA A 60 -9.60 -4.12 1.90
CA ALA A 60 -8.81 -3.28 2.79
C ALA A 60 -7.44 -3.93 3.10
N ASP A 61 -7.43 -5.22 3.39
CA ASP A 61 -6.20 -5.98 3.64
C ASP A 61 -5.30 -6.02 2.40
N ALA A 62 -5.88 -6.22 1.22
CA ALA A 62 -5.13 -6.19 -0.05
C ALA A 62 -4.47 -4.82 -0.28
N ASN A 63 -5.16 -3.72 0.01
CA ASN A 63 -4.57 -2.39 -0.09
C ASN A 63 -3.38 -2.22 0.86
N SER A 64 -3.49 -2.67 2.11
CA SER A 64 -2.36 -2.60 3.06
C SER A 64 -1.15 -3.42 2.57
N VAL A 65 -1.37 -4.62 2.02
CA VAL A 65 -0.29 -5.43 1.44
C VAL A 65 0.38 -4.73 0.26
N VAL A 66 -0.41 -4.16 -0.66
CA VAL A 66 0.13 -3.43 -1.81
C VAL A 66 0.93 -2.21 -1.37
N GLY A 67 0.41 -1.43 -0.41
CA GLY A 67 1.14 -0.30 0.18
C GLY A 67 2.50 -0.73 0.75
N GLY A 68 2.52 -1.84 1.50
CA GLY A 68 3.76 -2.43 2.03
C GLY A 68 4.76 -2.84 0.94
N VAL A 69 4.30 -3.46 -0.14
CA VAL A 69 5.16 -3.86 -1.28
C VAL A 69 5.73 -2.64 -1.98
N VAL A 70 4.91 -1.65 -2.31
CA VAL A 70 5.36 -0.43 -3.00
C VAL A 70 6.38 0.33 -2.14
N ARG A 71 6.15 0.42 -0.83
CA ARG A 71 7.09 1.03 0.13
C ARG A 71 8.42 0.28 0.18
N SER A 72 8.38 -1.06 0.15
CA SER A 72 9.59 -1.88 0.12
C SER A 72 10.39 -1.67 -1.16
N ILE A 73 9.71 -1.57 -2.31
CA ILE A 73 10.35 -1.29 -3.60
C ILE A 73 11.00 0.10 -3.57
N ALA A 74 10.30 1.12 -3.10
CA ALA A 74 10.83 2.48 -2.99
C ALA A 74 12.13 2.53 -2.17
N ARG A 75 12.12 1.91 -0.98
CA ARG A 75 13.30 1.84 -0.10
C ARG A 75 14.46 1.08 -0.76
N SER A 76 14.17 0.01 -1.50
CA SER A 76 15.20 -0.74 -2.23
C SER A 76 15.83 0.07 -3.34
N THR A 77 15.04 0.89 -4.04
CA THR A 77 15.56 1.78 -5.09
C THR A 77 16.47 2.84 -4.47
N THR A 78 16.04 3.52 -3.40
CA THR A 78 16.88 4.49 -2.67
C THR A 78 18.19 3.88 -2.20
N ALA A 79 18.16 2.70 -1.58
CA ALA A 79 19.37 2.02 -1.12
C ALA A 79 20.32 1.65 -2.28
N THR A 80 19.77 1.32 -3.45
CA THR A 80 20.56 1.05 -4.65
C THR A 80 21.23 2.32 -5.18
N ASP A 81 20.50 3.43 -5.21
CA ASP A 81 21.02 4.73 -5.64
C ASP A 81 22.12 5.25 -4.70
N GLU A 82 21.92 5.12 -3.39
CA GLU A 82 22.94 5.44 -2.37
C GLU A 82 24.21 4.59 -2.56
N SER A 83 24.05 3.27 -2.75
CA SER A 83 25.18 2.36 -3.00
C SER A 83 25.93 2.72 -4.28
N ALA A 84 25.22 3.09 -5.34
CA ALA A 84 25.82 3.54 -6.60
C ALA A 84 26.57 4.87 -6.39
N GLN A 85 25.98 5.81 -5.67
CA GLN A 85 26.61 7.10 -5.34
C GLN A 85 27.91 6.91 -4.57
N GLU A 86 27.91 6.06 -3.53
CA GLU A 86 29.11 5.70 -2.76
C GLU A 86 30.19 5.06 -3.64
N ALA A 87 29.81 4.15 -4.54
CA ALA A 87 30.75 3.47 -5.44
C ALA A 87 31.40 4.43 -6.46
N PHE A 88 30.68 5.44 -6.93
CA PHE A 88 31.18 6.42 -7.90
C PHE A 88 31.84 7.66 -7.28
N GLN A 89 31.64 7.90 -5.98
CA GLN A 89 32.20 9.05 -5.26
C GLN A 89 33.73 9.20 -5.39
N PRO A 90 34.55 8.13 -5.32
CA PRO A 90 36.00 8.23 -5.51
C PRO A 90 36.38 8.63 -6.94
N LEU A 91 35.62 8.19 -7.94
CA LEU A 91 35.85 8.50 -9.35
C LEU A 91 35.58 9.99 -9.62
N VAL A 92 34.50 10.52 -9.04
CA VAL A 92 34.13 11.94 -9.14
C VAL A 92 35.17 12.83 -8.44
N GLN A 93 35.68 12.42 -7.29
CA GLN A 93 36.74 13.15 -6.58
C GLN A 93 38.07 13.15 -7.36
N GLY A 94 38.47 12.02 -7.95
CA GLY A 94 39.69 11.93 -8.76
C GLY A 94 39.64 12.72 -10.08
N LEU A 95 38.44 13.06 -10.58
CA LEU A 95 38.26 13.95 -11.74
C LEU A 95 38.29 15.45 -11.36
N MET A 96 38.21 15.77 -10.06
CA MET A 96 38.26 17.14 -9.54
C MET A 96 39.64 17.52 -8.98
N GLU A 97 40.58 16.58 -8.89
CA GLU A 97 42.00 16.88 -8.62
C GLU A 97 42.74 17.15 -9.95
N PRO A 98 43.47 18.28 -10.06
CA PRO A 98 44.16 18.70 -11.28
C PRO A 98 45.38 17.86 -11.67
#